data_AF-A0A7W1DQU5-F1
#
_entry.id   AF-A0A7W1DQU5-F1
#
_cell.length_a   1.000
_cell.length_b   1.000
_cell.length_c   1.000
_cell.angle_alpha   90.00
_cell.angle_beta   90.00
_cell.angle_gamma   90.00
#
_symmetry.space_group_name_H-M   'P 1'
#
loop_
_entity.id
_entity.type
_entity.pdbx_description
1 polymer ?
#
loop_
_entity_poly.entity_id
_entity_poly.type
_entity_poly.pdbx_seq_one_letter_code
_entity_poly.pdbx_strand_id
1 'polypeptide(L)'
;MPGLQFIFRPISLAGHPLERFGTEAGTPKLLEIFWSIREGYLRGAKQLGLPERLPLTFLRYWSRAPDAELVPFVLRLCQELMSSYPVVFAGYECAADAQARSGRAEEALANSRRGIDLARQAGNTVAAERIKGKEEALRSRRNAHYW
;
A
#
# COMPACT_ATOMS: atom_id res chain seq x y z
N MET A 1 9.74 -31.57 1.12
CA MET A 1 9.03 -31.82 -0.15
C MET A 1 9.41 -30.76 -1.18
N PRO A 2 10.45 -30.99 -2.00
CA PRO A 2 10.91 -30.04 -3.02
C PRO A 2 10.00 -29.96 -4.28
N GLY A 3 9.17 -30.98 -4.54
CA GLY A 3 8.37 -31.05 -5.78
C GLY A 3 7.29 -29.98 -5.95
N LEU A 4 6.66 -29.52 -4.85
CA LEU A 4 5.61 -28.49 -4.91
C LEU A 4 6.18 -27.06 -5.10
N GLN A 5 7.45 -26.83 -4.74
CA GLN A 5 8.06 -25.50 -4.89
C GLN A 5 8.16 -25.07 -6.36
N PHE A 6 8.31 -26.02 -7.29
CA PHE A 6 8.38 -25.72 -8.72
C PHE A 6 7.05 -25.16 -9.26
N ILE A 7 5.92 -25.72 -8.83
CA ILE A 7 4.57 -25.32 -9.28
C ILE A 7 4.26 -23.88 -8.85
N PHE A 8 4.66 -23.50 -7.64
CA PHE A 8 4.40 -22.17 -7.09
C PHE A 8 5.53 -21.17 -7.35
N ARG A 9 6.63 -21.58 -7.97
CA ARG A 9 7.77 -20.70 -8.29
C ARG A 9 7.34 -19.41 -9.02
N PRO A 10 6.39 -19.43 -9.98
CA PRO A 10 5.93 -18.21 -10.67
C PRO A 10 5.22 -17.19 -9.77
N ILE A 11 4.66 -17.64 -8.63
CA ILE A 11 3.94 -16.79 -7.67
C ILE A 11 4.68 -16.63 -6.34
N SER A 12 5.88 -17.19 -6.22
CA SER A 12 6.68 -17.07 -5.01
C SER A 12 7.15 -15.63 -4.84
N LEU A 13 6.81 -15.04 -3.70
CA LEU A 13 7.28 -13.73 -3.29
C LEU A 13 8.42 -13.84 -2.27
N ALA A 14 8.84 -15.05 -1.86
CA ALA A 14 9.94 -15.21 -0.92
C ALA A 14 11.28 -14.82 -1.58
N GLY A 15 12.09 -14.00 -0.90
CA GLY A 15 13.40 -13.58 -1.38
C GLY A 15 13.33 -12.66 -2.60
N HIS A 16 12.20 -11.96 -2.77
CA HIS A 16 12.00 -11.07 -3.91
C HIS A 16 12.97 -9.87 -3.84
N PRO A 17 13.32 -9.23 -4.97
CA PRO A 17 14.33 -8.19 -4.96
C PRO A 17 14.00 -6.98 -4.06
N LEU A 18 12.74 -6.64 -3.79
CA LEU A 18 12.42 -5.55 -2.83
C LEU A 18 12.99 -5.83 -1.42
N GLU A 19 12.94 -7.08 -0.93
CA GLU A 19 13.52 -7.48 0.37
C GLU A 19 15.04 -7.33 0.36
N ARG A 20 15.67 -7.53 -0.79
CA ARG A 20 17.13 -7.52 -0.95
C ARG A 20 17.70 -6.11 -1.17
N PHE A 21 17.00 -5.28 -1.95
CA PHE A 21 17.44 -3.93 -2.28
C PHE A 21 17.06 -2.90 -1.22
N GLY A 22 16.07 -3.20 -0.37
CA GLY A 22 15.67 -2.33 0.73
C GLY A 22 15.32 -0.91 0.27
N THR A 23 15.50 0.07 1.13
CA THR A 23 15.26 1.49 0.80
C THR A 23 16.43 2.12 0.02
N GLU A 24 17.56 1.42 -0.10
CA GLU A 24 18.82 1.93 -0.69
C GLU A 24 18.75 2.10 -2.22
N ALA A 25 17.89 1.34 -2.90
CA ALA A 25 17.81 1.38 -4.36
C ALA A 25 17.17 2.67 -4.93
N GLY A 26 16.64 3.55 -4.09
CA GLY A 26 15.93 4.75 -4.52
C GLY A 26 14.59 4.45 -5.21
N THR A 27 13.70 5.44 -5.21
CA THR A 27 12.31 5.29 -5.67
C THR A 27 12.17 4.73 -7.12
N PRO A 28 12.92 5.21 -8.14
CA PRO A 28 12.78 4.69 -9.50
C PRO A 28 13.07 3.20 -9.61
N LYS A 29 14.15 2.72 -8.96
CA LYS A 29 14.52 1.31 -9.01
C LYS A 29 13.52 0.44 -8.27
N LEU A 30 12.98 0.92 -7.14
CA LEU A 30 11.95 0.21 -6.39
C LEU A 30 10.66 0.06 -7.18
N LEU A 31 10.26 1.08 -7.94
CA LEU A 31 9.13 0.99 -8.86
C LEU A 31 9.37 -0.02 -9.98
N GLU A 32 10.54 -0.02 -10.61
CA GLU A 32 10.91 -1.01 -11.64
C GLU A 32 10.84 -2.44 -11.09
N ILE A 33 11.43 -2.67 -9.92
CA ILE A 33 11.39 -3.97 -9.25
C ILE A 33 9.95 -4.38 -8.95
N PHE A 34 9.14 -3.47 -8.40
CA PHE A 34 7.74 -3.75 -8.08
C PHE A 34 6.94 -4.15 -9.32
N TRP A 35 7.10 -3.43 -10.44
CA TRP A 35 6.43 -3.79 -11.69
C TRP A 35 6.83 -5.18 -12.18
N SER A 36 8.12 -5.50 -12.15
CA SER A 36 8.61 -6.82 -12.51
C SER A 36 8.02 -7.93 -11.62
N ILE A 37 7.96 -7.71 -10.30
CA ILE A 37 7.34 -8.66 -9.36
C ILE A 37 5.85 -8.82 -9.66
N ARG A 38 5.15 -7.70 -9.83
CA ARG A 38 3.71 -7.68 -10.11
C ARG A 38 3.39 -8.45 -11.38
N GLU A 39 4.06 -8.16 -12.49
CA GLU A 39 3.82 -8.85 -13.76
C GLU A 39 4.13 -10.35 -13.68
N GLY A 40 5.25 -10.72 -13.05
CA GLY A 40 5.62 -12.11 -12.82
C GLY A 40 4.53 -12.86 -12.04
N TYR A 41 4.11 -12.27 -10.91
CA TYR A 41 3.08 -12.84 -10.05
C TYR A 41 1.74 -12.98 -10.78
N LEU A 42 1.27 -11.93 -11.47
CA LEU A 42 -0.03 -11.94 -12.16
C LEU A 42 -0.06 -12.99 -13.27
N ARG A 43 1.02 -13.10 -14.06
CA ARG A 43 1.14 -14.17 -15.07
C ARG A 43 1.09 -15.55 -14.43
N GLY A 44 1.83 -15.76 -13.34
CA GLY A 44 1.82 -17.02 -12.60
C GLY A 44 0.46 -17.35 -11.99
N ALA A 45 -0.20 -16.37 -11.39
CA ALA A 45 -1.54 -16.52 -10.80
C ALA A 45 -2.55 -16.94 -11.86
N LYS A 46 -2.54 -16.28 -13.02
CA LYS A 46 -3.37 -16.65 -14.17
C LYS A 46 -3.14 -18.08 -14.64
N GLN A 47 -1.88 -18.50 -14.79
CA GLN A 47 -1.53 -19.87 -15.20
C GLN A 47 -2.02 -20.94 -14.22
N LEU A 48 -2.12 -20.58 -12.93
CA LEU A 48 -2.55 -21.48 -11.86
C LEU A 48 -4.05 -21.35 -11.52
N GLY A 49 -4.82 -20.53 -12.26
CA GLY A 49 -6.24 -20.30 -11.98
C GLY A 49 -6.51 -19.55 -10.67
N LEU A 50 -5.52 -18.79 -10.17
CA LEU A 50 -5.62 -17.98 -8.97
C LEU A 50 -6.07 -16.55 -9.30
N PRO A 51 -6.58 -15.78 -8.31
CA PRO A 51 -6.92 -14.38 -8.52
C PRO A 51 -5.73 -13.56 -9.04
N GLU A 52 -5.94 -12.81 -10.13
CA GLU A 52 -4.96 -11.93 -10.75
C GLU A 52 -4.76 -10.64 -9.92
N ARG A 53 -4.28 -10.78 -8.68
CA ARG A 53 -3.91 -9.67 -7.80
C ARG A 53 -2.80 -10.10 -6.85
N LEU A 54 -1.92 -9.16 -6.50
CA LEU A 54 -0.89 -9.42 -5.49
C LEU A 54 -1.51 -9.74 -4.12
N PRO A 55 -0.90 -10.63 -3.31
CA PRO A 55 -1.41 -10.96 -1.99
C PRO A 55 -1.55 -9.73 -1.10
N LEU A 56 -2.64 -9.65 -0.36
CA LEU A 56 -2.92 -8.58 0.59
C LEU A 56 -1.78 -8.39 1.61
N THR A 57 -1.20 -9.48 2.11
CA THR A 57 -0.10 -9.45 3.08
C THR A 57 1.15 -8.78 2.52
N PHE A 58 1.52 -9.09 1.27
CA PHE A 58 2.63 -8.47 0.56
C PHE A 58 2.41 -6.96 0.41
N LEU A 59 1.24 -6.56 -0.10
CA LEU A 59 0.93 -5.14 -0.29
C LEU A 59 0.94 -4.38 1.05
N ARG A 60 0.32 -4.94 2.10
CA ARG A 60 0.28 -4.30 3.43
C ARG A 60 1.65 -4.18 4.10
N TYR A 61 2.56 -5.12 3.85
CA TYR A 61 3.91 -5.08 4.41
C TYR A 61 4.69 -3.94 3.78
N TRP A 62 4.77 -3.91 2.44
CA TRP A 62 5.56 -2.93 1.71
C TRP A 62 4.98 -1.52 1.75
N SER A 63 3.65 -1.39 1.88
CA SER A 63 2.99 -0.09 1.91
C SER A 63 3.17 0.67 3.24
N ARG A 64 3.86 0.09 4.23
CA ARG A 64 4.12 0.69 5.55
C ARG A 64 5.50 1.33 5.68
N ALA A 65 6.24 1.50 4.58
CA ALA A 65 7.57 2.07 4.64
C ALA A 65 7.56 3.48 5.28
N PRO A 66 8.40 3.72 6.31
CA PRO A 66 8.39 4.98 7.06
C PRO A 66 9.10 6.12 6.31
N ASP A 67 9.98 5.79 5.37
CA ASP A 67 10.86 6.72 4.67
C ASP A 67 10.09 7.74 3.80
N ALA A 68 10.43 9.03 3.97
CA ALA A 68 9.83 10.12 3.23
C ALA A 68 10.29 10.17 1.75
N GLU A 69 11.51 9.73 1.46
CA GLU A 69 12.04 9.69 0.09
C GLU A 69 11.32 8.65 -0.78
N LEU A 70 10.68 7.68 -0.12
CA LEU A 70 9.94 6.60 -0.75
C LEU A 70 8.46 6.90 -0.95
N VAL A 71 7.99 8.11 -0.62
CA VAL A 71 6.56 8.46 -0.75
C VAL A 71 5.97 8.11 -2.12
N PRO A 72 6.61 8.39 -3.28
CA PRO A 72 6.04 8.00 -4.57
C PRO A 72 5.92 6.48 -4.75
N PHE A 73 6.89 5.72 -4.28
CA PHE A 73 6.84 4.25 -4.28
C PHE A 73 5.72 3.73 -3.37
N VAL A 74 5.62 4.25 -2.15
CA VAL A 74 4.56 3.90 -1.20
C VAL A 74 3.18 4.23 -1.78
N LEU A 75 3.00 5.41 -2.40
CA LEU A 75 1.74 5.78 -3.04
C LEU A 75 1.33 4.77 -4.12
N ARG A 76 2.28 4.28 -4.92
CA ARG A 76 2.01 3.25 -5.94
C ARG A 76 1.53 1.95 -5.29
N LEU A 77 2.13 1.54 -4.17
CA LEU A 77 1.68 0.37 -3.41
C LEU A 77 0.28 0.57 -2.80
N CYS A 78 0.00 1.74 -2.23
CA CYS A 78 -1.33 2.06 -1.70
C CYS A 78 -2.40 2.00 -2.81
N GLN A 79 -2.10 2.53 -4.00
CA GLN A 79 -2.99 2.47 -5.17
C GLN A 79 -3.25 1.03 -5.64
N GLU A 80 -2.21 0.19 -5.65
CA GLU A 80 -2.38 -1.23 -5.96
C GLU A 80 -3.27 -1.93 -4.93
N LEU A 81 -3.10 -1.60 -3.65
CA LEU A 81 -3.92 -2.12 -2.56
C LEU A 81 -5.38 -1.67 -2.68
N MET A 82 -5.63 -0.39 -2.97
CA MET A 82 -6.98 0.15 -3.17
C MET A 82 -7.69 -0.47 -4.37
N SER A 83 -6.99 -0.64 -5.49
CA SER A 83 -7.59 -1.23 -6.71
C SER A 83 -7.84 -2.73 -6.57
N SER A 84 -6.93 -3.47 -5.93
CA SER A 84 -7.04 -4.92 -5.75
C SER A 84 -7.98 -5.33 -4.61
N TYR A 85 -8.13 -4.45 -3.61
CA TYR A 85 -8.89 -4.69 -2.37
C TYR A 85 -9.68 -3.43 -1.95
N PRO A 86 -10.67 -2.98 -2.74
CA PRO A 86 -11.33 -1.68 -2.57
C PRO A 86 -12.14 -1.53 -1.29
N VAL A 87 -12.45 -2.63 -0.60
CA VAL A 87 -13.19 -2.66 0.67
C VAL A 87 -12.26 -2.67 1.89
N VAL A 88 -10.95 -2.78 1.69
CA VAL A 88 -9.97 -2.82 2.78
C VAL A 88 -9.50 -1.40 3.08
N PHE A 89 -9.85 -0.89 4.26
CA PHE A 89 -9.49 0.47 4.68
C PHE A 89 -7.98 0.76 4.65
N ALA A 90 -7.14 -0.27 4.80
CA ALA A 90 -5.68 -0.13 4.88
C ALA A 90 -5.07 0.53 3.63
N GLY A 91 -5.66 0.35 2.44
CA GLY A 91 -5.20 1.02 1.22
C GLY A 91 -5.42 2.53 1.28
N TYR A 92 -6.58 2.95 1.75
CA TYR A 92 -6.94 4.37 1.89
C TYR A 92 -6.16 5.04 3.01
N GLU A 93 -5.98 4.37 4.15
CA GLU A 93 -5.11 4.87 5.22
C GLU A 93 -3.68 5.07 4.73
N CYS A 94 -3.11 4.07 4.04
CA CYS A 94 -1.78 4.15 3.45
C CYS A 94 -1.65 5.37 2.53
N ALA A 95 -2.62 5.54 1.63
CA ALA A 95 -2.63 6.65 0.68
C ALA A 95 -2.71 7.99 1.41
N ALA A 96 -3.56 8.10 2.44
CA ALA A 96 -3.69 9.31 3.25
C ALA A 96 -2.38 9.67 3.96
N ASP A 97 -1.73 8.70 4.61
CA ASP A 97 -0.44 8.91 5.29
C ASP A 97 0.67 9.33 4.31
N ALA A 98 0.71 8.71 3.13
CA ALA A 98 1.71 9.03 2.11
C ALA A 98 1.45 10.41 1.45
N GLN A 99 0.19 10.74 1.16
CA GLN A 99 -0.20 12.03 0.60
C GLN A 99 0.09 13.17 1.58
N ALA A 100 -0.25 12.98 2.86
CA ALA A 100 0.04 13.96 3.92
C ALA A 100 1.55 14.26 4.01
N ARG A 101 2.41 13.24 3.92
CA ARG A 101 3.88 13.40 3.88
C ARG A 101 4.37 14.17 2.64
N SER A 102 3.67 14.05 1.50
CA SER A 102 4.00 14.80 0.28
C SER A 102 3.35 16.18 0.16
N GLY A 103 2.73 16.71 1.23
CA GLY A 103 2.04 18.01 1.19
C GLY A 103 0.70 18.00 0.43
N ARG A 104 0.21 16.83 0.03
CA ARG A 104 -1.04 16.61 -0.72
C ARG A 104 -2.23 16.52 0.23
N ALA A 105 -2.52 17.62 0.92
CA ALA A 105 -3.46 17.64 2.04
C ALA A 105 -4.91 17.30 1.63
N GLU A 106 -5.40 17.81 0.49
CA GLU A 106 -6.76 17.54 0.04
C GLU A 106 -6.98 16.06 -0.28
N GLU A 107 -6.06 15.44 -1.02
CA GLU A 107 -6.18 14.01 -1.34
C GLU A 107 -6.03 13.15 -0.08
N ALA A 108 -5.14 13.55 0.85
CA ALA A 108 -4.98 12.85 2.12
C ALA A 108 -6.27 12.87 2.95
N LEU A 109 -6.95 14.02 3.04
CA LEU A 109 -8.23 14.14 3.74
C LEU A 109 -9.32 13.29 3.07
N ALA A 110 -9.40 13.30 1.74
CA ALA A 110 -10.37 12.48 1.01
C ALA A 110 -10.18 10.98 1.28
N ASN A 111 -8.93 10.51 1.24
CA ASN A 111 -8.60 9.11 1.52
C ASN A 111 -8.82 8.75 3.00
N SER A 112 -8.50 9.64 3.95
CA SER A 112 -8.79 9.43 5.38
C SER A 112 -10.28 9.19 5.63
N ARG A 113 -11.16 10.03 5.06
CA ARG A 113 -12.62 9.87 5.20
C ARG A 113 -13.07 8.49 4.71
N ARG A 114 -12.61 8.10 3.51
CA ARG A 114 -12.95 6.80 2.94
C ARG A 114 -12.42 5.64 3.79
N GLY A 115 -11.21 5.78 4.34
CA GLY A 115 -10.61 4.81 5.26
C GLY A 115 -11.40 4.67 6.57
N ILE A 116 -11.87 5.78 7.15
CA ILE A 116 -12.71 5.78 8.35
C ILE A 116 -14.02 5.02 8.11
N ASP A 117 -14.71 5.32 7.00
CA ASP A 117 -15.97 4.68 6.66
C ASP A 117 -15.81 3.16 6.50
N LEU A 118 -14.79 2.72 5.76
CA LEU A 118 -14.49 1.31 5.56
C LEU A 118 -14.06 0.61 6.85
N ALA A 119 -13.30 1.28 7.71
CA ALA A 119 -12.91 0.73 9.01
C ALA A 119 -14.14 0.51 9.90
N ARG A 120 -15.09 1.45 9.91
CA ARG A 120 -16.37 1.30 10.62
C ARG A 120 -17.22 0.16 10.06
N GLN A 121 -17.35 0.07 8.74
CA GLN A 121 -18.10 -1.01 8.08
C GLN A 121 -17.50 -2.39 8.39
N ALA A 122 -16.18 -2.47 8.54
CA ALA A 122 -15.48 -3.69 8.95
C ALA A 122 -15.55 -3.97 10.46
N GLY A 123 -16.25 -3.16 11.25
CA GLY A 123 -16.33 -3.29 12.72
C GLY A 123 -15.03 -2.92 13.45
N ASN A 124 -14.05 -2.32 12.77
CA ASN A 124 -12.75 -1.97 13.35
C ASN A 124 -12.76 -0.52 13.86
N THR A 125 -13.40 -0.33 15.01
CA THR A 125 -13.54 1.00 15.66
C THR A 125 -12.18 1.63 16.02
N VAL A 126 -11.22 0.83 16.47
CA VAL A 126 -9.86 1.29 16.81
C VAL A 126 -9.14 1.86 15.58
N ALA A 127 -9.25 1.20 14.42
CA ALA A 127 -8.69 1.73 13.20
C ALA A 127 -9.40 3.00 12.74
N ALA A 128 -10.73 3.06 12.83
CA ALA A 128 -11.51 4.24 12.47
C ALA A 128 -11.10 5.47 13.28
N GLU A 129 -11.02 5.36 14.61
CA GLU A 129 -10.65 6.49 15.47
C GLU A 129 -9.19 6.91 15.28
N ARG A 130 -8.27 5.96 15.06
CA ARG A 130 -6.88 6.28 14.74
C ARG A 130 -6.75 7.07 13.43
N ILE A 131 -7.47 6.67 12.37
CA ILE A 131 -7.45 7.40 11.09
C ILE A 131 -8.08 8.78 11.26
N LYS A 132 -9.19 8.87 12.01
CA LYS A 132 -9.87 10.14 12.33
C LYS A 132 -8.96 11.12 13.06
N GLY A 133 -8.22 10.66 14.08
CA GLY A 133 -7.26 11.52 14.80
C GLY A 133 -6.17 12.09 13.88
N LYS A 134 -5.70 11.32 12.89
CA LYS A 134 -4.75 11.81 11.87
C LYS A 134 -5.41 12.84 10.93
N GLU A 135 -6.65 12.59 10.50
CA GLU A 135 -7.42 13.52 9.68
C GLU A 135 -7.58 14.88 10.37
N GLU A 136 -7.98 14.87 11.64
CA GLU A 136 -8.16 16.08 12.46
C GLU A 136 -6.84 16.85 12.62
N ALA A 137 -5.75 16.15 12.92
CA ALA A 137 -4.42 16.76 13.00
C ALA A 137 -4.00 17.41 11.67
N LEU A 138 -4.28 16.77 10.54
CA LEU A 138 -3.98 17.30 9.21
C LEU A 138 -4.81 18.57 8.90
N ARG A 139 -6.10 18.59 9.25
CA ARG A 139 -6.97 19.77 9.09
C ARG A 139 -6.46 20.96 9.90
N SER A 140 -6.09 20.73 11.16
CA SER A 140 -5.57 21.79 12.03
C SER A 140 -4.29 22.42 11.48
N ARG A 141 -3.36 21.60 10.98
CA ARG A 141 -2.13 22.10 10.32
C ARG A 141 -2.43 22.91 9.08
N ARG A 142 -3.35 22.44 8.23
CA ARG A 142 -3.75 23.17 7.02
C ARG A 142 -4.26 24.56 7.37
N ASN A 143 -5.17 24.67 8.33
CA ASN A 143 -5.76 25.95 8.72
C ASN A 143 -4.76 26.93 9.36
N ALA A 144 -3.70 26.42 10.00
CA ALA A 144 -2.65 27.24 10.59
C ALA A 144 -1.71 27.90 9.55
N HIS A 145 -1.66 27.41 8.31
CA HIS A 145 -0.84 27.98 7.23
C HIS A 145 -1.57 29.07 6.41
N TYR A 146 -2.84 29.36 6.70
CA TYR A 146 -3.64 30.38 6.03
C TYR A 146 -3.77 31.70 6.83
N TRP A 147 -2.97 31.86 7.88
CA TRP A 147 -2.84 33.09 8.70
C TRP A 147 -1.38 33.50 8.76
#